data_AF-A0A0F9TRQ7-F1
#
_entry.id   AF-A0A0F9TRQ7-F1
#
_cell.length_a   1.000
_cell.length_b   1.000
_cell.length_c   1.000
_cell.angle_alpha   90.00
_cell.angle_beta   90.00
_cell.angle_gamma   90.00
#
_symmetry.space_group_name_H-M   'P 1'
#
loop_
_entity.id
_entity.type
_entity.pdbx_description
1 polymer ?
#
loop_
_entity_poly.entity_id
_entity_poly.type
_entity_poly.pdbx_seq_one_letter_code
_entity_poly.pdbx_strand_id
1 'polypeptide(L)' 'MITTDTATGRVTFFISQERQLEMSASEYEHFRNLIKNPPTHREITNPPKLWSPCIGKGCTHPSHAKVKEKP' A
#
# COMPACT_ATOMS: atom_id res chain seq x y z
N MET A 1 -1.38 11.58 -14.31
CA MET A 1 -0.17 12.30 -13.85
C MET A 1 0.41 11.53 -12.66
N ILE A 2 1.73 11.48 -12.49
CA ILE A 2 2.37 10.87 -11.30
C ILE A 2 3.20 11.96 -10.62
N THR A 3 3.02 12.13 -9.31
CA THR A 3 3.82 13.05 -8.50
C THR A 3 4.48 12.28 -7.36
N THR A 4 5.68 12.70 -6.99
CA THR A 4 6.40 12.13 -5.85
C THR A 4 6.69 13.23 -4.85
N ASP A 5 6.21 13.06 -3.63
CA ASP A 5 6.60 13.91 -2.51
C ASP A 5 7.91 13.38 -1.93
N THR A 6 8.99 14.13 -2.12
CA THR A 6 10.33 13.76 -1.64
C THR A 6 10.49 13.92 -0.14
N ALA A 7 9.64 14.70 0.54
CA ALA A 7 9.68 14.86 1.99
C ALA A 7 9.05 13.67 2.71
N THR A 8 7.96 13.12 2.15
CA THR A 8 7.25 11.98 2.75
C THR A 8 7.56 10.64 2.09
N GLY A 9 8.22 10.64 0.92
CA GLY A 9 8.48 9.44 0.12
C GLY A 9 7.21 8.82 -0.46
N ARG A 10 6.15 9.62 -0.64
CA ARG A 10 4.86 9.17 -1.17
C ARG A 10 4.76 9.43 -2.66
N VAL A 11 4.12 8.51 -3.37
CA VAL A 11 3.85 8.59 -4.80
C VAL A 11 2.34 8.66 -5.00
N THR A 12 1.88 9.70 -5.69
CA THR A 12 0.46 9.93 -5.98
C THR A 12 0.20 9.76 -7.47
N PHE A 13 -0.79 8.94 -7.78
CA PHE A 13 -1.29 8.68 -9.12
C PHE A 13 -2.63 9.37 -9.30
N PHE A 14 -2.70 10.29 -10.25
CA PHE A 14 -3.95 10.91 -10.66
C PHE A 14 -4.57 10.08 -11.78
N ILE A 15 -5.62 9.32 -11.43
CA ILE A 15 -6.41 8.48 -12.35
C ILE A 15 -7.49 9.33 -13.04
N SER A 16 -8.10 10.25 -12.28
CA SER A 16 -9.01 11.28 -12.77
C SER A 16 -8.95 12.50 -11.84
N GLN A 17 -9.72 13.55 -12.12
CA GLN A 17 -9.79 14.73 -11.24
C GLN A 17 -10.24 14.37 -9.81
N GLU A 18 -11.10 13.36 -9.67
CA GLU A 18 -11.67 12.94 -8.39
C GLU A 18 -11.03 11.67 -7.81
N ARG A 19 -10.19 10.99 -8.59
CA ARG A 19 -9.60 9.69 -8.17
C ARG A 19 -8.09 9.77 -8.15
N GLN A 20 -7.56 9.60 -6.95
CA GLN A 20 -6.15 9.53 -6.66
C GLN A 20 -5.83 8.22 -5.95
N LEU A 21 -4.68 7.63 -6.29
CA LEU A 21 -4.11 6.51 -5.58
C LEU A 21 -2.78 6.96 -5.00
N GLU A 22 -2.61 6.80 -3.70
CA GLU A 22 -1.38 7.15 -2.99
C GLU A 22 -0.74 5.89 -2.44
N MET A 23 0.57 5.78 -2.60
CA MET A 23 1.36 4.67 -2.08
C MET A 23 2.74 5.15 -1.65
N SER A 24 3.40 4.41 -0.77
CA SER A 24 4.80 4.65 -0.43
C SER A 24 5.73 4.37 -1.60
N ALA A 25 6.94 4.96 -1.58
CA ALA A 25 7.97 4.69 -2.58
C ALA A 25 8.32 3.20 -2.69
N SER A 26 8.32 2.45 -1.57
CA SER A 26 8.58 1.00 -1.59
C SER A 26 7.46 0.21 -2.26
N GLU A 27 6.20 0.56 -2.01
CA GLU A 27 5.04 -0.03 -2.70
C GLU A 27 5.06 0.29 -4.20
N TYR A 28 5.44 1.52 -4.56
CA TYR A 28 5.60 1.92 -5.96
C TYR A 28 6.70 1.13 -6.68
N GLU A 29 7.87 0.99 -6.07
CA GLU A 29 8.96 0.20 -6.64
C GLU A 29 8.59 -1.28 -6.76
N HIS A 30 7.88 -1.83 -5.77
CA HIS A 30 7.34 -3.20 -5.85
C HIS A 30 6.35 -3.35 -7.01
N PHE A 31 5.41 -2.42 -7.16
CA PHE A 31 4.46 -2.40 -8.27
C PHE A 31 5.17 -2.29 -9.63
N ARG A 32 6.18 -1.42 -9.76
CA ARG A 32 7.02 -1.33 -10.95
C ARG A 32 7.72 -2.66 -11.26
N ASN A 33 8.21 -3.35 -10.23
CA ASN A 33 8.86 -4.63 -10.39
C ASN A 33 7.88 -5.70 -10.90
N LEU A 34 6.65 -5.73 -10.40
CA LEU A 34 5.59 -6.64 -10.88
C LEU A 34 5.22 -6.39 -12.35
N ILE A 35 5.22 -5.13 -12.80
CA ILE A 35 4.97 -4.82 -14.23
C ILE A 35 6.13 -5.29 -15.10
N LYS A 36 7.37 -5.06 -14.68
CA LYS A 36 8.57 -5.46 -15.42
C LYS A 36 8.77 -6.97 -15.46
N ASN A 37 8.46 -7.62 -14.34
CA ASN A 37 8.61 -9.05 -14.12
C ASN A 37 7.24 -9.60 -13.70
N PRO A 38 6.30 -9.75 -14.65
CA PRO A 38 4.98 -10.29 -14.33
C PRO A 38 5.15 -11.69 -13.74
N PRO A 39 4.55 -11.97 -12.57
CA PRO A 39 4.66 -13.29 -11.97
C PRO A 39 4.15 -14.33 -12.97
N THR A 40 4.92 -15.40 -13.17
CA THR A 40 4.45 -16.54 -13.95
C THR A 40 3.28 -17.17 -13.19
N HIS A 41 2.28 -17.69 -13.92
CA HIS A 41 0.98 -18.16 -13.40
C HIS A 41 1.03 -19.06 -12.14
N ARG A 42 2.18 -19.67 -11.82
CA ARG A 42 2.39 -20.49 -10.63
C ARG A 42 2.58 -19.72 -9.31
N GLU A 43 2.87 -18.42 -9.32
CA GLU A 43 3.10 -17.63 -8.10
C GLU A 43 1.85 -16.91 -7.55
N ILE A 44 0.78 -16.82 -8.34
CA ILE A 44 -0.47 -16.11 -7.95
C ILE A 44 -1.27 -16.90 -6.88
N THR A 45 -0.92 -18.18 -6.65
CA THR A 45 -1.66 -19.05 -5.71
C THR A 45 -1.35 -18.78 -4.23
N ASN A 46 -0.33 -17.97 -3.91
CA ASN A 46 -0.02 -17.56 -2.53
C ASN A 46 0.21 -16.04 -2.49
N PRO A 47 -0.85 -15.21 -2.35
CA PRO A 47 -0.65 -13.79 -2.12
C PRO A 47 0.21 -13.57 -0.86
N PRO A 48 1.09 -12.55 -0.83
CA PRO A 48 1.78 -12.16 0.38
C PRO A 48 0.75 -11.95 1.49
N LYS A 49 1.03 -12.43 2.71
CA LYS A 49 0.14 -12.32 3.89
C LYS A 49 -0.36 -10.90 4.19
N LEU A 50 0.24 -9.88 3.57
CA LEU A 50 -0.15 -8.48 3.63
C LEU A 50 -1.49 -8.17 2.93
N TRP A 51 -1.93 -9.01 2.00
CA TRP A 51 -3.15 -8.79 1.20
C TRP A 51 -4.34 -9.66 1.61
N SER A 52 -4.17 -10.52 2.62
CA SER A 52 -5.30 -11.22 3.19
C SER A 52 -6.15 -10.23 3.97
N PRO A 53 -7.43 -10.02 3.61
CA PRO A 53 -8.37 -9.41 4.54
C PRO A 53 -8.36 -10.27 5.80
N CYS A 54 -8.22 -9.65 6.95
CA CYS A 54 -8.41 -10.29 8.25
C CYS A 54 -9.81 -10.92 8.33
N ILE A 55 -9.96 -12.17 7.93
CA ILE A 55 -11.19 -12.96 8.13
C ILE A 55 -10.97 -13.85 9.34
N GLY A 56 -11.28 -13.32 10.53
CA GLY A 56 -11.21 -14.07 11.79
C GLY A 56 -11.05 -13.16 13.00
N LYS A 57 -11.81 -13.44 14.06
CA LYS A 57 -11.72 -12.78 15.37
C LYS A 57 -10.32 -13.03 15.93
N GLY A 58 -9.42 -12.05 15.80
CA GLY A 58 -8.02 -12.19 16.22
C GLY A 58 -7.03 -11.21 15.62
N CYS A 59 -7.45 -10.31 14.72
CA CYS A 59 -6.56 -9.24 14.28
C CYS A 59 -6.43 -8.19 15.39
N THR A 60 -5.35 -8.29 16.16
CA THR A 60 -4.79 -7.13 16.84
C THR A 60 -4.29 -6.19 15.76
N HIS A 61 -5.16 -5.25 15.36
CA HIS A 61 -4.71 -4.00 14.78
C HIS A 61 -3.62 -3.45 15.73
N PRO A 62 -2.51 -2.88 15.23
CA PRO A 62 -1.80 -1.91 16.04
C PRO A 62 -2.80 -0.80 16.34
N SER A 63 -3.38 -0.87 17.53
CA SER A 63 -4.29 0.11 18.09
C SER A 63 -3.68 1.48 17.83
N HIS A 64 -4.50 2.38 17.32
CA HIS A 64 -4.24 3.81 17.25
C HIS A 64 -3.23 4.21 18.34
N ALA A 65 -2.04 4.66 17.93
CA ALA A 65 -1.17 5.39 18.83
C ALA A 65 -2.04 6.52 19.40
N LYS A 66 -2.40 6.39 20.69
CA LYS A 66 -3.17 7.37 21.46
C LYS A 66 -2.58 8.75 21.19
N VAL A 67 -3.32 9.59 20.46
CA VAL A 67 -3.14 11.03 20.58
C VAL A 67 -3.56 11.35 22.01
N LYS A 68 -2.54 11.59 22.84
CA LYS A 68 -2.67 11.89 24.25
C LYS A 68 -3.17 13.33 24.32
N GLU A 69 -4.48 13.53 24.38
CA GLU A 69 -5.02 14.79 24.91
C GLU A 69 -4.50 14.96 26.35
N LYS A 70 -3.95 16.13 26.62
CA LYS A 70 -3.58 16.60 27.96
C LYS A 70 -3.92 18.10 28.03
N PRO A 71 -4.19 18.61 29.23
CA PRO A 71 -5.37 19.40 29.61
C PRO A 71 -5.21 20.89 29.32
#